data_AF-A0A651D3F6-F1
#
_entry.id   AF-A0A651D3F6-F1
#
_cell.length_a   1.000
_cell.length_b   1.000
_cell.length_c   1.000
_cell.angle_alpha   90.00
_cell.angle_beta   90.00
_cell.angle_gamma   90.00
#
_symmetry.space_group_name_H-M   'P 1'
#
loop_
_entity.id
_entity.type
_entity.pdbx_description
1 polymer ?
#
loop_
_entity_poly.entity_id
_entity_poly.type
_entity_poly.pdbx_seq_one_letter_code
_entity_poly.pdbx_strand_id
1 'polypeptide(L)'
;VHNNRHTQVDGDDHLMIDGTRHEKVGQAQLLEAGQEIHHKAGMKVVIEAGAEITLQAGGSFLKIDPSGVTIVGPQVKINSGGSPGSGSGQAVESPLLPRHAVAEAHEAIPHVTHEALLEASAVEASIIQLCQKQTDGSCPLADCPCLARVS
;
A
#
# COMPACT_ATOMS: atom_id res chain seq x y z
N VAL A 1 -0.88 -7.90 23.84
CA VAL A 1 -0.84 -8.97 22.82
C VAL A 1 -0.45 -8.34 21.50
N HIS A 2 0.79 -8.49 21.04
CA HIS A 2 1.17 -8.19 19.66
C HIS A 2 1.96 -9.39 19.16
N ASN A 3 1.30 -10.17 18.30
CA ASN A 3 1.76 -11.45 17.81
C ASN A 3 2.52 -11.20 16.50
N ASN A 4 1.88 -11.44 15.36
CA ASN A 4 2.49 -11.31 14.05
C ASN A 4 1.75 -10.27 13.22
N ARG A 5 2.48 -9.51 12.40
CA ARG A 5 1.93 -8.72 11.29
C ARG A 5 2.38 -9.38 9.99
N HIS A 6 1.43 -9.72 9.15
CA HIS A 6 1.67 -10.21 7.79
C HIS A 6 1.13 -9.18 6.81
N THR A 7 1.93 -8.85 5.80
CA THR A 7 1.53 -7.97 4.69
C THR A 7 1.92 -8.67 3.40
N GLN A 8 0.99 -8.77 2.45
CA GLN A 8 1.24 -9.20 1.09
C GLN A 8 0.75 -8.09 0.17
N VAL A 9 1.56 -7.74 -0.82
CA VAL A 9 1.23 -6.77 -1.87
C VAL A 9 1.48 -7.49 -3.19
N ASP A 10 0.45 -7.67 -3.99
CA ASP A 10 0.55 -8.37 -5.29
C ASP A 10 1.03 -7.43 -6.42
N GLY A 11 1.05 -6.12 -6.16
CA GLY A 11 1.61 -5.08 -7.03
C GLY A 11 2.84 -4.41 -6.42
N ASP A 12 3.07 -3.15 -6.80
CA ASP A 12 4.23 -2.39 -6.36
C ASP A 12 4.04 -1.77 -4.95
N ASP A 13 5.10 -1.81 -4.13
CA ASP A 13 5.15 -1.13 -2.83
C ASP A 13 6.16 0.03 -2.89
N HIS A 14 5.66 1.24 -2.69
CA HIS A 14 6.44 2.47 -2.73
C HIS A 14 6.50 3.11 -1.34
N LEU A 15 7.71 3.27 -0.80
CA LEU A 15 7.96 3.93 0.47
C LEU A 15 8.84 5.17 0.27
N MET A 16 8.24 6.35 0.48
CA MET A 16 8.93 7.63 0.49
C MET A 16 8.93 8.20 1.91
N ILE A 17 10.10 8.61 2.40
CA ILE A 17 10.28 9.18 3.73
C ILE A 17 11.08 10.47 3.57
N ASP A 18 10.44 11.62 3.79
CA ASP A 18 11.10 12.93 3.68
C ASP A 18 12.01 13.22 4.89
N GLY A 19 11.77 12.53 6.01
CA GLY A 19 12.56 12.61 7.22
C GLY A 19 13.53 11.44 7.38
N THR A 20 13.61 10.90 8.60
CA THR A 20 14.52 9.80 8.93
C THR A 20 13.76 8.50 9.17
N ARG A 21 14.22 7.40 8.57
CA ARG A 21 13.76 6.04 8.90
C ARG A 21 14.64 5.46 9.99
N HIS A 22 14.05 5.13 11.15
CA HIS A 22 14.69 4.32 12.17
C HIS A 22 14.07 2.92 12.16
N GLU A 23 14.90 1.90 12.09
CA GLU A 23 14.46 0.50 12.07
C GLU A 23 15.29 -0.31 13.07
N LYS A 24 14.61 -1.03 13.96
CA LYS A 24 15.23 -1.95 14.92
C LYS A 24 14.55 -3.30 14.80
N VAL A 25 15.30 -4.29 14.38
CA VAL A 25 14.84 -5.68 14.25
C VAL A 25 15.46 -6.50 15.37
N GLY A 26 14.64 -7.28 16.09
CA GLY A 26 15.08 -7.99 17.29
C GLY A 26 15.88 -9.27 17.04
N GLN A 27 15.66 -9.94 15.91
CA GLN A 27 16.29 -11.23 15.59
C GLN A 27 17.00 -11.19 14.24
N ALA A 28 16.26 -11.04 13.13
CA ALA A 28 16.83 -11.08 11.79
C ALA A 28 16.05 -10.20 10.81
N GLN A 29 16.77 -9.48 9.95
CA GLN A 29 16.24 -8.84 8.76
C GLN A 29 16.61 -9.72 7.56
N LEU A 30 15.60 -10.29 6.91
CA LEU A 30 15.76 -11.18 5.76
C LEU A 30 15.13 -10.49 4.54
N LEU A 31 15.87 -10.41 3.44
CA LEU A 31 15.44 -9.74 2.21
C LEU A 31 15.81 -10.62 1.01
N GLU A 32 14.82 -10.89 0.16
CA GLU A 32 15.00 -11.57 -1.12
C GLU A 32 14.40 -10.68 -2.21
N ALA A 33 15.12 -10.52 -3.32
CA ALA A 33 14.66 -9.80 -4.49
C ALA A 33 14.97 -10.62 -5.74
N GLY A 34 14.03 -10.68 -6.69
CA GLY A 34 14.20 -11.48 -7.90
C GLY A 34 15.22 -10.93 -8.90
N GLN A 35 15.53 -9.63 -8.85
CA GLN A 35 16.42 -8.97 -9.82
C GLN A 35 17.52 -8.15 -9.15
N GLU A 36 17.17 -7.17 -8.32
CA GLU A 36 18.14 -6.22 -7.78
C GLU A 36 17.77 -5.78 -6.35
N ILE A 37 18.78 -5.60 -5.50
CA ILE A 37 18.71 -4.81 -4.27
C ILE A 37 19.69 -3.65 -4.44
N HIS A 38 19.19 -2.41 -4.42
CA HIS A 38 19.99 -1.21 -4.66
C HIS A 38 19.99 -0.28 -3.45
N HIS A 39 21.13 -0.18 -2.77
CA HIS A 39 21.35 0.81 -1.72
C HIS A 39 22.15 2.00 -2.24
N LYS A 40 21.43 3.07 -2.61
CA LYS A 40 22.04 4.35 -2.98
C LYS A 40 22.02 5.32 -1.80
N ALA A 41 23.20 5.76 -1.38
CA ALA A 41 23.36 6.83 -0.39
C ALA A 41 24.12 8.01 -1.01
N GLY A 42 23.74 9.23 -0.65
CA GLY A 42 24.40 10.43 -1.18
C GLY A 42 25.83 10.63 -0.66
N MET A 43 26.10 10.26 0.60
CA MET A 43 27.39 10.49 1.25
C MET A 43 28.07 9.22 1.77
N LYS A 44 27.36 8.39 2.55
CA LYS A 44 27.97 7.26 3.25
C LYS A 44 26.99 6.10 3.42
N VAL A 45 27.50 4.88 3.32
CA VAL A 45 26.88 3.64 3.84
C VAL A 45 27.82 3.07 4.89
N VAL A 46 27.28 2.65 6.03
CA VAL A 46 28.01 1.96 7.11
C VAL A 46 27.32 0.64 7.38
N ILE A 47 28.07 -0.46 7.30
CA ILE A 47 27.61 -1.80 7.64
C ILE A 47 28.54 -2.32 8.72
N GLU A 48 27.99 -2.58 9.90
CA GLU A 48 28.72 -3.10 11.06
C GLU A 48 28.13 -4.46 11.43
N ALA A 49 29.01 -5.44 11.61
CA ALA A 49 28.65 -6.75 12.12
C ALA A 49 29.63 -7.15 13.23
N GLY A 50 29.13 -7.81 14.26
CA GLY A 50 29.96 -8.23 15.39
C GLY A 50 30.81 -9.47 15.09
N ALA A 51 30.31 -10.39 14.26
CA ALA A 51 30.96 -11.67 14.00
C ALA A 51 31.51 -11.77 12.57
N GLU A 52 30.70 -11.48 11.56
CA GLU A 52 31.08 -11.72 10.17
C GLU A 52 30.34 -10.79 9.20
N ILE A 53 31.04 -10.34 8.15
CA ILE A 53 30.44 -9.80 6.93
C ILE A 53 30.89 -10.67 5.77
N THR A 54 29.95 -11.19 4.98
CA THR A 54 30.23 -12.01 3.80
C THR A 54 29.48 -11.46 2.58
N LEU A 55 30.20 -11.32 1.46
CA LEU A 55 29.69 -10.92 0.15
C LEU A 55 30.06 -12.01 -0.86
N GLN A 56 29.10 -12.54 -1.63
CA GLN A 56 29.34 -13.62 -2.58
C GLN A 56 28.67 -13.34 -3.92
N ALA A 57 29.38 -13.58 -5.02
CA ALA A 57 28.85 -13.46 -6.38
C ALA A 57 29.70 -14.27 -7.36
N GLY A 58 29.06 -14.95 -8.32
CA GLY A 58 29.75 -15.61 -9.44
C GLY A 58 30.86 -16.59 -9.02
N GLY A 59 30.66 -17.32 -7.93
CA GLY A 59 31.67 -18.25 -7.38
C GLY A 59 32.86 -17.57 -6.66
N SER A 60 32.84 -16.24 -6.53
CA SER A 60 33.80 -15.46 -5.75
C SER A 60 33.17 -14.99 -4.44
N PHE A 61 33.98 -14.74 -3.41
CA PHE A 61 33.50 -14.14 -2.17
C PHE A 61 34.54 -13.25 -1.49
N LEU A 62 34.03 -12.34 -0.67
CA LEU A 62 34.77 -11.56 0.31
C LEU A 62 34.17 -11.87 1.68
N LYS A 63 35.01 -12.15 2.66
CA LYS A 63 34.59 -12.40 4.04
C LYS A 63 35.47 -11.60 5.00
N ILE A 64 34.84 -10.99 6.01
CA ILE A 64 35.47 -10.30 7.12
C ILE A 64 35.00 -10.97 8.39
N ASP A 65 35.92 -11.54 9.16
CA ASP A 65 35.64 -12.24 10.41
C ASP A 65 36.83 -12.04 11.39
N PRO A 66 36.85 -12.66 12.59
CA PRO A 66 37.95 -12.50 13.54
C PRO A 66 39.33 -12.97 13.03
N SER A 67 39.38 -13.78 11.96
CA SER A 67 40.64 -14.18 11.31
C SER A 67 41.19 -13.13 10.33
N GLY A 68 40.40 -12.11 9.99
CA GLY A 68 40.78 -10.99 9.14
C GLY A 68 39.91 -10.88 7.89
N VAL A 69 40.51 -10.47 6.77
CA VAL A 69 39.84 -10.29 5.48
C VAL A 69 40.27 -11.41 4.52
N THR A 70 39.30 -12.19 4.06
CA THR A 70 39.47 -13.24 3.05
C THR A 70 38.85 -12.79 1.72
N ILE A 71 39.62 -12.87 0.63
CA ILE A 71 39.16 -12.55 -0.73
C ILE A 71 39.48 -13.74 -1.64
N VAL A 72 38.46 -14.36 -2.23
CA VAL A 72 38.61 -15.55 -3.07
C VAL A 72 37.83 -15.38 -4.37
N GLY A 73 38.46 -15.69 -5.49
CA GLY A 73 37.85 -15.74 -6.82
C GLY A 73 38.86 -16.19 -7.89
N PRO A 74 38.42 -16.56 -9.10
CA PRO A 74 39.32 -16.97 -10.20
C PRO A 74 40.37 -15.90 -10.57
N GLN A 75 40.01 -14.63 -10.41
CA GLN A 75 40.91 -13.49 -10.58
C GLN A 75 40.51 -12.38 -9.59
N VAL A 76 41.50 -11.81 -8.90
CA VAL A 76 41.33 -10.64 -8.01
C VAL A 76 42.12 -9.48 -8.60
N LYS A 77 41.43 -8.37 -8.89
CA LYS A 77 42.05 -7.15 -9.44
C LYS A 77 42.14 -6.09 -8.33
N ILE A 78 43.34 -5.59 -8.08
CA ILE A 78 43.60 -4.54 -7.08
C ILE A 78 44.25 -3.36 -7.82
N ASN A 79 43.60 -2.20 -7.79
CA ASN A 79 44.03 -0.98 -8.50
C ASN A 79 44.30 -1.20 -10.01
N SER A 80 43.59 -2.13 -10.64
CA SER A 80 43.83 -2.54 -12.04
C SER A 80 42.87 -1.92 -13.06
N GLY A 81 42.22 -0.79 -12.71
CA GLY A 81 41.18 -0.14 -13.53
C GLY A 81 39.81 -0.84 -13.51
N GLY A 82 38.91 -0.41 -14.39
CA GLY A 82 37.54 -0.93 -14.54
C GLY A 82 36.45 0.13 -14.40
N SER A 83 35.19 -0.30 -14.44
CA SER A 83 34.02 0.55 -14.19
C SER A 83 33.12 -0.14 -13.15
N PRO A 84 32.53 0.59 -12.21
CA PRO A 84 31.59 0.01 -11.26
C PRO A 84 30.33 -0.48 -11.99
N GLY A 85 29.62 -1.42 -11.36
CA GLY A 85 28.25 -1.73 -11.77
C GLY A 85 27.33 -0.53 -11.58
N SER A 86 26.29 -0.43 -12.38
CA SER A 86 25.20 0.54 -12.24
C SER A 86 23.94 -0.18 -11.79
N GLY A 87 23.30 0.29 -10.72
CA GLY A 87 21.96 -0.17 -10.36
C GLY A 87 20.87 0.63 -11.08
N SER A 88 19.63 0.10 -11.07
CA SER A 88 18.46 0.64 -11.77
C SER A 88 18.00 2.04 -11.33
N GLY A 89 18.48 2.51 -10.17
CA GLY A 89 17.92 3.66 -9.49
C GLY A 89 16.66 3.30 -8.69
N GLN A 90 16.21 4.21 -7.83
CA GLN A 90 15.19 3.91 -6.82
C GLN A 90 13.74 4.06 -7.33
N ALA A 91 13.51 4.89 -8.35
CA ALA A 91 12.26 5.01 -9.11
C ALA A 91 10.94 5.02 -8.27
N VAL A 92 10.95 5.57 -7.04
CA VAL A 92 9.74 5.61 -6.21
C VAL A 92 8.71 6.56 -6.79
N GLU A 93 7.46 6.12 -6.77
CA GLU A 93 6.32 6.96 -7.08
C GLU A 93 5.85 7.67 -5.81
N SER A 94 5.64 8.99 -5.91
CA SER A 94 5.12 9.76 -4.79
C SER A 94 3.64 9.45 -4.59
N PRO A 95 3.16 9.37 -3.33
CA PRO A 95 1.73 9.23 -3.07
C PRO A 95 0.95 10.36 -3.74
N LEU A 96 -0.08 10.02 -4.50
CA LEU A 96 -0.99 11.01 -5.06
C LEU A 96 -1.72 11.71 -3.90
N LEU A 97 -1.89 13.03 -4.01
CA LEU A 97 -2.74 13.78 -3.09
C LEU A 97 -4.14 13.13 -3.08
N PRO A 98 -4.75 12.93 -1.90
CA PRO A 98 -6.15 12.51 -1.82
C PRO A 98 -7.01 13.59 -2.47
N ARG A 99 -7.38 13.37 -3.74
CA ARG A 99 -8.26 14.13 -4.67
C ARG A 99 -7.97 13.89 -6.16
N HIS A 100 -7.05 12.99 -6.52
CA HIS A 100 -7.05 12.33 -7.83
C HIS A 100 -7.82 11.00 -7.84
N ALA A 101 -8.69 10.78 -6.84
CA ALA A 101 -9.83 9.90 -7.05
C ALA A 101 -10.77 10.64 -8.01
N VAL A 102 -11.14 10.02 -9.13
CA VAL A 102 -12.25 10.52 -9.95
C VAL A 102 -13.43 10.67 -8.99
N ALA A 103 -14.04 11.86 -8.96
CA ALA A 103 -15.19 12.08 -8.10
C ALA A 103 -16.27 11.07 -8.50
N GLU A 104 -16.60 10.13 -7.62
CA GLU A 104 -17.85 9.38 -7.72
C GLU A 104 -18.97 10.43 -7.67
N ALA A 105 -19.62 10.65 -8.80
CA ALA A 105 -20.78 11.52 -8.89
C ALA A 105 -21.93 10.87 -8.11
N HIS A 106 -22.08 11.28 -6.85
CA HIS A 106 -23.26 10.95 -6.08
C HIS A 106 -24.29 12.06 -6.29
N GLU A 107 -25.47 11.69 -6.77
CA GLU A 107 -26.61 12.61 -6.76
C GLU A 107 -26.99 12.84 -5.30
N ALA A 108 -26.88 14.10 -4.85
CA ALA A 108 -27.22 14.45 -3.49
C ALA A 108 -28.72 14.20 -3.27
N ILE A 109 -29.06 13.20 -2.45
CA ILE A 109 -30.44 13.02 -2.00
C ILE A 109 -30.77 14.23 -1.11
N PRO A 110 -31.77 15.06 -1.45
CA PRO A 110 -32.16 16.18 -0.62
C PRO A 110 -32.57 15.65 0.77
N HIS A 111 -32.11 16.33 1.82
CA HIS A 111 -32.49 15.97 3.17
C HIS A 111 -33.97 16.25 3.40
N VAL A 112 -34.63 15.37 4.16
CA VAL A 112 -36.00 15.58 4.61
C VAL A 112 -36.02 16.72 5.61
N THR A 113 -36.83 17.75 5.36
CA THR A 113 -37.06 18.84 6.32
C THR A 113 -38.14 18.46 7.34
N HIS A 114 -38.12 19.10 8.51
CA HIS A 114 -39.14 18.90 9.54
C HIS A 114 -40.55 19.29 9.05
N GLU A 115 -40.64 20.28 8.16
CA GLU A 115 -41.88 20.71 7.52
C GLU A 115 -42.44 19.60 6.61
N ALA A 116 -41.60 19.00 5.77
CA ALA A 116 -42.00 17.89 4.91
C ALA A 116 -42.45 16.65 5.73
N LEU A 117 -41.85 16.42 6.89
CA LEU A 117 -42.26 15.37 7.83
C LEU A 117 -43.64 15.65 8.46
N LEU A 118 -43.90 16.91 8.86
CA LEU A 118 -45.19 17.32 9.41
C LEU A 118 -46.30 17.19 8.37
N GLU A 119 -46.09 17.70 7.16
CA GLU A 119 -47.07 17.61 6.08
C GLU A 119 -47.39 16.15 5.75
N ALA A 120 -46.36 15.32 5.56
CA ALA A 120 -46.55 13.90 5.27
C ALA A 120 -47.30 13.16 6.39
N SER A 121 -47.03 13.49 7.65
CA SER A 121 -47.76 12.91 8.79
C SER A 121 -49.24 13.33 8.84
N ALA A 122 -49.55 14.57 8.42
CA ALA A 122 -50.92 15.09 8.41
C ALA A 122 -51.80 14.42 7.34
N VAL A 123 -51.20 13.89 6.27
CA VAL A 123 -51.89 13.20 5.18
C VAL A 123 -51.60 11.69 5.11
N GLU A 124 -51.00 11.11 6.17
CA GLU A 124 -50.53 9.70 6.21
C GLU A 124 -49.69 9.28 4.98
N ALA A 125 -48.96 10.22 4.39
CA ALA A 125 -48.11 9.99 3.23
C ALA A 125 -46.69 9.59 3.65
N SER A 126 -45.98 8.88 2.77
CA SER A 126 -44.57 8.59 2.98
C SER A 126 -43.70 9.76 2.50
N ILE A 127 -42.69 10.10 3.30
CA ILE A 127 -41.77 11.21 3.04
C ILE A 127 -40.76 10.88 1.94
N ILE A 128 -40.46 9.61 1.79
CA ILE A 128 -39.67 9.07 0.69
C ILE A 128 -40.63 8.34 -0.23
N GLN A 129 -40.36 8.36 -1.53
CA GLN A 129 -41.13 7.62 -2.51
C GLN A 129 -41.09 6.13 -2.13
N LEU A 130 -42.22 5.55 -1.73
CA LEU A 130 -42.34 4.10 -1.65
C LEU A 130 -42.08 3.55 -3.05
N CYS A 131 -41.15 2.61 -3.17
CA CYS A 131 -40.63 2.08 -4.43
C CYS A 131 -41.72 1.99 -5.51
N GLN A 132 -41.63 2.86 -6.52
CA GLN A 132 -42.51 2.99 -7.70
C GLN A 132 -44.03 3.10 -7.45
N LYS A 133 -44.48 3.47 -6.24
CA LYS A 133 -45.89 3.76 -5.99
C LYS A 133 -46.29 5.06 -6.71
N GLN A 134 -47.14 4.93 -7.71
CA GLN A 134 -47.69 6.06 -8.45
C GLN A 134 -48.74 6.80 -7.60
N THR A 135 -49.02 8.05 -7.96
CA THR A 135 -50.02 8.89 -7.26
C THR A 135 -51.45 8.35 -7.37
N ASP A 136 -51.71 7.47 -8.33
CA ASP A 136 -52.99 6.75 -8.51
C ASP A 136 -53.09 5.45 -7.67
N GLY A 137 -52.05 5.12 -6.90
CA GLY A 137 -51.98 3.90 -6.08
C GLY A 137 -51.52 2.65 -6.82
N SER A 138 -51.23 2.72 -8.12
CA SER A 138 -50.67 1.61 -8.89
C SER A 138 -49.17 1.44 -8.64
N CYS A 139 -48.67 0.20 -8.77
CA CYS A 139 -47.24 -0.11 -8.68
C CYS A 139 -46.86 -1.21 -9.68
N PRO A 140 -45.86 -1.01 -10.54
CA PRO A 140 -45.32 -2.08 -11.38
C PRO A 140 -44.44 -3.01 -10.53
N LEU A 141 -44.84 -4.27 -10.39
CA LEU A 141 -44.21 -5.28 -9.51
C LEU A 141 -42.78 -5.72 -9.89
N ALA A 142 -42.06 -4.98 -10.74
CA ALA A 142 -40.78 -5.45 -11.29
C ALA A 142 -39.64 -5.48 -10.26
N ASP A 143 -39.61 -4.56 -9.28
CA ASP A 143 -38.42 -4.38 -8.42
C ASP A 143 -38.67 -4.35 -6.91
N CYS A 144 -39.93 -4.35 -6.41
CA CYS A 144 -40.22 -4.49 -4.97
C CYS A 144 -41.71 -4.74 -4.69
N PRO A 145 -42.13 -5.78 -3.93
CA PRO A 145 -43.52 -5.91 -3.51
C PRO A 145 -43.83 -4.87 -2.43
N CYS A 146 -44.66 -3.87 -2.74
CA CYS A 146 -45.18 -2.94 -1.73
C CYS A 146 -45.91 -3.73 -0.64
N LEU A 147 -45.58 -3.48 0.63
CA LEU A 147 -46.26 -4.07 1.78
C LEU A 147 -47.77 -3.84 1.65
N ALA A 148 -48.50 -4.90 1.28
CA ALA A 148 -49.94 -4.93 1.42
C ALA A 148 -50.23 -4.74 2.91
N ARG A 149 -51.02 -3.72 3.26
CA ARG A 149 -51.66 -3.66 4.58
C ARG A 149 -52.52 -4.92 4.69
N VAL A 150 -52.02 -5.94 5.38
CA VAL A 150 -52.87 -7.00 5.92
C VAL A 150 -53.78 -6.31 6.94
N SER A 151 -55.08 -6.43 6.68
CA SER A 151 -56.16 -5.85 7.48
C SER A 151 -56.21 -6.43 8.89
#